data_AF-A0AAV2FQP2-F1
#
_entry.id   AF-A0AAV2FQP2-F1
#
_cell.length_a   1.000
_cell.length_b   1.000
_cell.length_c   1.000
_cell.angle_alpha   90.00
_cell.angle_beta   90.00
_cell.angle_gamma   90.00
#
_symmetry.space_group_name_H-M   'P 1'
#
loop_
_entity.id
_entity.type
_entity.pdbx_description
1 polymer ?
#
loop_
_entity_poly.entity_id
_entity_poly.type
_entity_poly.pdbx_seq_one_letter_code
_entity_poly.pdbx_strand_id
1 'polypeptide(L)'
;MKGLSQLQQLSVKNCRRLVTLPELPTMLSKLEADNCQSLARVSIYSADHMNSFDFSFTNCFSLDKIACKNILAYALLKLQHYSKGLRNQMSFLPAVESTFCCPGGKVPEWFNHHSSGHSLVMQLPSNWTSDGFAGLTICAVLAFEEHFYESGVQLKCTFHFSTQGPDSQALHHCYFGGSAYGGKFLQSNHLLFGYDPSILKAVIRNQLLGKSKQVDIRFYPEDMNEDPLPGCNVIACGARLLCAQEEKYLDFSSHYGGTSA
;
A
#
# COMPACT_ATOMS: atom_id res chain seq x y z
N MET A 1 -24.09 -2.47 5.98
CA MET A 1 -23.45 -1.35 5.24
C MET A 1 -24.07 -1.09 3.87
N LYS A 2 -24.80 -2.04 3.28
CA LYS A 2 -25.66 -1.78 2.11
C LYS A 2 -26.54 -0.54 2.35
N GLY A 3 -26.55 0.38 1.38
CA GLY A 3 -27.27 1.66 1.45
C GLY A 3 -26.45 2.86 1.93
N LEU A 4 -25.24 2.67 2.48
CA LEU A 4 -24.36 3.76 2.91
C LEU A 4 -23.45 4.26 1.77
N SER A 5 -24.03 4.58 0.61
CA SER A 5 -23.27 4.87 -0.62
C SER A 5 -22.36 6.10 -0.55
N GLN A 6 -22.58 7.00 0.42
CA GLN A 6 -21.77 8.21 0.63
C GLN A 6 -20.77 8.09 1.78
N LEU A 7 -20.67 6.91 2.43
CA LEU A 7 -19.75 6.73 3.56
C LEU A 7 -18.30 6.73 3.06
N GLN A 8 -17.53 7.73 3.49
CA GLN A 8 -16.11 7.87 3.12
C GLN A 8 -15.17 7.32 4.19
N GLN A 9 -15.58 7.32 5.46
CA GLN A 9 -14.74 6.91 6.58
C GLN A 9 -15.50 5.96 7.52
N LEU A 10 -14.89 4.84 7.88
CA LEU A 10 -15.41 3.88 8.85
C LEU A 10 -14.32 3.53 9.86
N SER A 11 -14.63 3.64 11.15
CA SER A 11 -13.75 3.19 12.22
C SER A 11 -14.49 2.19 13.11
N VAL A 12 -13.96 0.98 13.21
CA VAL A 12 -14.46 -0.14 14.03
C VAL A 12 -13.28 -0.74 14.79
N LYS A 13 -12.78 -0.01 15.79
CA LYS A 13 -11.64 -0.43 16.60
C LYS A 13 -12.09 -1.25 17.81
N ASN A 14 -11.26 -2.21 18.22
CA ASN A 14 -11.43 -3.02 19.42
C ASN A 14 -12.71 -3.87 19.44
N CYS A 15 -13.35 -4.11 18.30
CA CYS A 15 -14.54 -4.96 18.20
C CYS A 15 -14.13 -6.45 18.22
N ARG A 16 -13.73 -6.95 19.40
CA ARG A 16 -13.16 -8.31 19.55
C ARG A 16 -14.09 -9.46 19.12
N ARG A 17 -15.40 -9.23 19.04
CA ARG A 17 -16.42 -10.20 18.60
C ARG A 17 -16.84 -10.03 17.14
N LEU A 18 -16.34 -9.01 16.45
CA LEU A 18 -16.65 -8.79 15.04
C LEU A 18 -15.96 -9.88 14.21
N VAL A 19 -16.73 -10.76 13.58
CA VAL A 19 -16.20 -11.86 12.76
C VAL A 19 -16.06 -11.47 11.29
N THR A 20 -16.99 -10.64 10.81
CA THR A 20 -17.04 -10.24 9.40
C THR A 20 -17.34 -8.76 9.29
N LEU A 21 -16.69 -8.12 8.32
CA LEU A 21 -17.18 -6.85 7.78
C LEU A 21 -18.07 -7.15 6.57
N PRO A 22 -19.31 -6.63 6.54
CA PRO A 22 -20.13 -6.72 5.34
C PRO A 22 -19.49 -5.94 4.19
N GLU A 23 -20.10 -6.03 3.02
CA GLU A 23 -19.69 -5.30 1.82
C GLU A 23 -19.33 -3.83 2.11
N LEU A 24 -18.08 -3.48 1.78
CA LEU A 24 -17.54 -2.13 1.96
C LEU A 24 -18.23 -1.15 1.00
N PRO A 25 -18.66 0.03 1.46
CA PRO A 25 -19.21 1.07 0.59
C PRO A 25 -18.22 1.51 -0.50
N THR A 26 -18.74 1.84 -1.69
CA THR A 26 -17.90 2.17 -2.85
C THR A 26 -17.14 3.49 -2.68
N MET A 27 -17.69 4.47 -1.95
CA MET A 27 -17.04 5.75 -1.62
C MET A 27 -16.00 5.66 -0.50
N LEU A 28 -15.85 4.51 0.16
CA LEU A 28 -14.99 4.37 1.34
C LEU A 28 -13.53 4.65 0.96
N SER A 29 -12.97 5.73 1.49
CA SER A 29 -11.55 6.07 1.38
C SER A 29 -10.78 5.77 2.66
N LYS A 30 -11.44 5.66 3.81
CA LYS A 30 -10.77 5.33 5.07
C LYS A 30 -11.49 4.22 5.84
N LEU A 31 -10.75 3.18 6.22
CA LEU A 31 -11.23 2.08 7.04
C LEU A 31 -10.22 1.76 8.14
N GLU A 32 -10.62 1.95 9.39
CA GLU A 32 -9.80 1.57 10.54
C GLU A 32 -10.51 0.44 11.30
N ALA A 33 -10.06 -0.80 11.10
CA ALA A 33 -10.57 -1.99 11.77
C ALA A 33 -9.47 -2.64 12.61
N ASP A 34 -8.95 -1.91 13.59
CA ASP A 34 -7.82 -2.35 14.42
C ASP A 34 -8.27 -3.12 15.66
N ASN A 35 -7.43 -4.04 16.14
CA ASN A 35 -7.65 -4.84 17.35
C ASN A 35 -8.96 -5.68 17.31
N CYS A 36 -9.47 -5.97 16.11
CA CYS A 36 -10.63 -6.83 15.90
C CYS A 36 -10.17 -8.28 15.76
N GLN A 37 -9.79 -8.89 16.89
CA GLN A 37 -9.09 -10.18 16.89
C GLN A 37 -9.88 -11.34 16.26
N SER A 38 -11.22 -11.31 16.27
CA SER A 38 -12.07 -12.32 15.63
C SER A 38 -12.39 -12.03 14.16
N LEU A 39 -11.98 -10.86 13.63
CA LEU A 39 -12.31 -10.47 12.27
C LEU A 39 -11.56 -11.39 11.31
N ALA A 40 -12.31 -12.21 10.58
CA ALA A 40 -11.75 -13.21 9.69
C ALA A 40 -12.04 -12.91 8.22
N ARG A 41 -13.12 -12.18 7.92
CA ARG A 41 -13.58 -11.94 6.54
C ARG A 41 -13.95 -10.50 6.32
N VAL A 42 -13.56 -9.98 5.16
CA VAL A 42 -14.00 -8.68 4.65
C VAL A 42 -14.61 -8.94 3.28
N SER A 43 -15.89 -8.61 3.13
CA SER A 43 -16.56 -8.70 1.83
C SER A 43 -16.26 -7.45 1.01
N ILE A 44 -15.86 -7.66 -0.23
CA ILE A 44 -15.36 -6.62 -1.12
C ILE A 44 -16.13 -6.71 -2.44
N TYR A 45 -16.52 -5.55 -2.96
CA TYR A 45 -17.00 -5.40 -4.33
C TYR A 45 -16.11 -4.43 -5.11
N SER A 46 -16.10 -4.60 -6.43
CA SER A 46 -15.51 -3.67 -7.38
C SER A 46 -15.97 -2.23 -7.08
N ALA A 47 -15.02 -1.31 -7.00
CA ALA A 47 -15.31 0.11 -6.83
C ALA A 47 -14.88 0.87 -8.09
N ASP A 48 -15.85 1.44 -8.80
CA ASP A 48 -15.64 2.27 -10.00
C ASP A 48 -15.26 3.72 -9.64
N HIS A 49 -14.50 3.94 -8.56
CA HIS A 49 -14.24 5.28 -8.05
C HIS A 49 -12.76 5.60 -7.96
N MET A 50 -12.45 6.84 -8.37
CA MET A 50 -11.11 7.36 -8.60
C MET A 50 -10.59 8.10 -7.38
N ASN A 51 -10.63 7.49 -6.20
CA ASN A 51 -10.13 8.08 -4.95
C ASN A 51 -9.01 7.24 -4.31
N SER A 52 -8.20 7.90 -3.47
CA SER A 52 -7.22 7.24 -2.62
C SER A 52 -7.90 6.37 -1.56
N PHE A 53 -7.10 5.54 -0.87
CA PHE A 53 -7.58 4.76 0.26
C PHE A 53 -6.54 4.65 1.38
N ASP A 54 -7.02 4.55 2.62
CA ASP A 54 -6.24 4.28 3.82
C ASP A 54 -6.99 3.22 4.65
N PHE A 55 -6.51 1.97 4.57
CA PHE A 55 -7.15 0.82 5.20
C PHE A 55 -6.22 0.15 6.20
N SER A 56 -6.62 0.10 7.48
CA SER A 56 -5.86 -0.51 8.56
C SER A 56 -6.63 -1.66 9.21
N PHE A 57 -5.96 -2.79 9.37
CA PHE A 57 -6.45 -3.98 10.05
C PHE A 57 -5.47 -4.46 11.13
N THR A 58 -4.75 -3.55 11.78
CA THR A 58 -3.69 -3.93 12.74
C THR A 58 -4.23 -4.83 13.85
N ASN A 59 -3.45 -5.84 14.23
CA ASN A 59 -3.79 -6.84 15.25
C ASN A 59 -5.09 -7.66 15.00
N CYS A 60 -5.57 -7.74 13.76
CA CYS A 60 -6.70 -8.60 13.38
C CYS A 60 -6.23 -10.01 13.01
N PHE A 61 -5.67 -10.74 13.97
CA PHE A 61 -4.94 -12.00 13.69
C PHE A 61 -5.80 -13.15 13.13
N SER A 62 -7.12 -13.07 13.23
CA SER A 62 -8.01 -14.03 12.57
C SER A 62 -8.22 -13.74 11.09
N LEU A 63 -7.76 -12.59 10.57
CA LEU A 63 -7.77 -12.32 9.12
C LEU A 63 -6.82 -13.32 8.48
N ASP A 64 -7.41 -14.29 7.80
CA ASP A 64 -6.63 -15.28 7.10
C ASP A 64 -5.89 -14.66 5.90
N LYS A 65 -4.92 -15.41 5.36
CA LYS A 65 -4.13 -14.97 4.20
C LYS A 65 -5.01 -14.65 2.99
N ILE A 66 -6.19 -15.27 2.86
CA ILE A 66 -7.11 -15.06 1.75
C ILE A 66 -7.81 -13.71 1.90
N ALA A 67 -8.27 -13.37 3.11
CA ALA A 67 -8.85 -12.07 3.41
C ALA A 67 -7.87 -10.94 3.15
N CYS A 68 -6.62 -11.06 3.62
CA CYS A 68 -5.57 -10.08 3.33
C CYS A 68 -5.30 -9.95 1.82
N LYS A 69 -5.25 -11.06 1.08
CA LYS A 69 -5.12 -11.05 -0.39
C LYS A 69 -6.31 -10.37 -1.07
N ASN A 70 -7.54 -10.60 -0.61
CA ASN A 70 -8.73 -9.98 -1.16
C ASN A 70 -8.73 -8.46 -0.95
N ILE A 71 -8.33 -7.99 0.24
CA ILE A 71 -8.21 -6.56 0.53
C ILE A 71 -7.11 -5.94 -0.32
N LEU A 72 -5.98 -6.62 -0.51
CA LEU A 72 -4.95 -6.17 -1.44
C LEU A 72 -5.49 -6.07 -2.88
N ALA A 73 -6.22 -7.07 -3.35
CA ALA A 73 -6.83 -7.03 -4.69
C ALA A 73 -7.78 -5.83 -4.85
N TYR A 74 -8.57 -5.51 -3.83
CA TYR A 74 -9.41 -4.32 -3.79
C TYR A 74 -8.61 -3.02 -3.86
N ALA A 75 -7.57 -2.91 -3.03
CA ALA A 75 -6.67 -1.77 -3.01
C ALA A 75 -6.06 -1.54 -4.39
N LEU A 76 -5.60 -2.61 -5.05
CA LEU A 76 -5.04 -2.58 -6.40
C LEU A 76 -6.06 -2.13 -7.45
N LEU A 77 -7.30 -2.60 -7.38
CA LEU A 77 -8.37 -2.14 -8.27
C LEU A 77 -8.64 -0.65 -8.10
N LYS A 78 -8.77 -0.16 -6.86
CA LYS A 78 -8.94 1.29 -6.60
C LYS A 78 -7.74 2.10 -7.14
N LEU A 79 -6.52 1.60 -6.96
CA LEU A 79 -5.31 2.23 -7.51
C LEU A 79 -5.33 2.34 -9.04
N GLN A 80 -5.84 1.32 -9.72
CA GLN A 80 -5.97 1.34 -11.18
C GLN A 80 -6.85 2.52 -11.63
N HIS A 81 -8.03 2.68 -11.01
CA HIS A 81 -8.92 3.80 -11.30
C HIS A 81 -8.33 5.16 -10.90
N TYR A 82 -7.72 5.24 -9.71
CA TYR A 82 -7.12 6.46 -9.20
C TYR A 82 -5.94 6.95 -10.06
N SER A 83 -5.03 6.04 -10.45
CA SER A 83 -3.87 6.37 -11.30
C SER A 83 -4.24 6.72 -12.74
N LYS A 84 -5.31 6.12 -13.28
CA LYS A 84 -5.90 6.52 -14.58
C LYS A 84 -6.47 7.94 -14.49
N GLY A 85 -7.14 8.27 -13.39
CA GLY A 85 -7.66 9.61 -13.13
C GLY A 85 -6.61 10.69 -13.03
N LEU A 86 -5.57 10.45 -12.22
CA LEU A 86 -4.46 11.38 -12.04
C LEU A 86 -3.77 11.75 -13.36
N ARG A 87 -3.68 10.80 -14.30
CA ARG A 87 -3.14 11.06 -15.65
C ARG A 87 -4.07 11.85 -16.55
N ASN A 88 -5.35 11.52 -16.54
CA ASN A 88 -6.33 12.11 -17.47
C ASN A 88 -6.83 13.49 -17.00
N GLN A 89 -6.78 13.79 -15.69
CA GLN A 89 -7.40 14.98 -15.09
C GLN A 89 -6.45 15.71 -14.14
N MET A 90 -5.21 15.92 -14.59
CA MET A 90 -4.03 16.34 -13.81
C MET A 90 -4.18 17.58 -12.89
N SER A 91 -5.35 18.24 -12.81
CA SER A 91 -5.63 19.44 -12.02
C SER A 91 -6.67 19.31 -10.90
N PHE A 92 -7.51 18.27 -10.82
CA PHE A 92 -8.65 18.26 -9.85
C PHE A 92 -8.59 17.20 -8.74
N LEU A 93 -7.80 16.14 -8.89
CA LEU A 93 -7.69 15.10 -7.86
C LEU A 93 -6.59 15.45 -6.86
N PRO A 94 -6.88 15.45 -5.54
CA PRO A 94 -5.83 15.57 -4.52
C PRO A 94 -4.84 14.41 -4.71
N ALA A 95 -3.56 14.73 -4.85
CA ALA A 95 -2.49 13.74 -4.90
C ALA A 95 -2.19 13.29 -3.47
N VAL A 96 -2.88 12.24 -3.04
CA VAL A 96 -2.82 11.69 -1.68
C VAL A 96 -2.33 10.26 -1.80
N GLU A 97 -1.46 9.86 -0.88
CA GLU A 97 -1.00 8.50 -0.74
C GLU A 97 -2.17 7.53 -0.54
N SER A 98 -1.96 6.30 -0.96
CA SER A 98 -2.87 5.20 -0.67
C SER A 98 -2.13 4.11 0.05
N THR A 99 -2.68 3.67 1.17
CA THR A 99 -2.03 2.70 2.04
C THR A 99 -3.01 1.62 2.52
N PHE A 100 -2.47 0.44 2.74
CA PHE A 100 -3.17 -0.68 3.32
C PHE A 100 -2.26 -1.42 4.29
N CYS A 101 -2.75 -1.75 5.48
CA CYS A 101 -2.03 -2.53 6.47
C CYS A 101 -2.87 -3.70 6.98
N CYS A 102 -2.29 -4.90 7.01
CA CYS A 102 -2.90 -6.07 7.63
C CYS A 102 -1.86 -6.96 8.32
N PRO A 103 -2.26 -7.85 9.22
CA PRO A 103 -1.38 -8.89 9.74
C PRO A 103 -0.89 -9.77 8.60
N GLY A 104 0.39 -10.11 8.62
CA GLY A 104 1.00 -10.87 7.52
C GLY A 104 2.51 -10.85 7.57
N GLY A 105 3.14 -11.95 7.21
CA GLY A 105 4.58 -12.13 7.28
C GLY A 105 5.28 -12.30 5.93
N LYS A 106 4.58 -12.09 4.80
CA LYS A 106 5.14 -12.34 3.47
C LYS A 106 4.74 -11.25 2.49
N VAL A 107 5.69 -10.90 1.62
CA VAL A 107 5.44 -10.07 0.43
C VAL A 107 4.49 -10.83 -0.50
N PRO A 108 3.39 -10.20 -0.96
CA PRO A 108 2.48 -10.80 -1.94
C PRO A 108 3.17 -11.09 -3.27
N GLU A 109 2.85 -12.23 -3.90
CA GLU A 109 3.39 -12.66 -5.19
C GLU A 109 3.13 -11.67 -6.35
N TRP A 110 2.18 -10.75 -6.16
CA TRP A 110 1.93 -9.67 -7.11
C TRP A 110 3.14 -8.73 -7.28
N PHE A 111 3.96 -8.57 -6.25
CA PHE A 111 5.19 -7.81 -6.33
C PHE A 111 6.25 -8.62 -7.06
N ASN A 112 6.60 -8.19 -8.27
CA ASN A 112 7.54 -8.89 -9.14
C ASN A 112 9.02 -8.61 -8.79
N HIS A 113 9.28 -7.68 -7.89
CA HIS A 113 10.58 -7.45 -7.29
C HIS A 113 10.44 -7.52 -5.78
N HIS A 114 11.32 -8.28 -5.14
CA HIS A 114 11.25 -8.54 -3.71
C HIS A 114 12.64 -8.80 -3.16
N SER A 115 12.83 -8.45 -1.90
CA SER A 115 14.10 -8.60 -1.18
C SER A 115 13.83 -8.95 0.27
N SER A 116 14.76 -9.65 0.90
CA SER A 116 14.80 -9.80 2.34
C SER A 116 15.37 -8.53 2.97
N GLY A 117 14.76 -8.05 4.04
CA GLY A 117 15.19 -6.84 4.74
C GLY A 117 14.60 -5.54 4.20
N HIS A 118 15.31 -4.45 4.47
CA HIS A 118 14.84 -3.05 4.41
C HIS A 118 15.23 -2.30 3.12
N SER A 119 15.72 -3.01 2.09
CA SER A 119 16.10 -2.39 0.81
C SER A 119 15.88 -3.33 -0.37
N LEU A 120 15.56 -2.74 -1.52
CA LEU A 120 15.32 -3.44 -2.78
C LEU A 120 15.86 -2.62 -3.95
N VAL A 121 16.68 -3.25 -4.80
CA VAL A 121 17.07 -2.68 -6.09
C VAL A 121 16.19 -3.28 -7.18
N MET A 122 15.44 -2.43 -7.88
CA MET A 122 14.59 -2.81 -9.00
C MET A 122 15.21 -2.34 -10.31
N GLN A 123 15.31 -3.25 -11.29
CA GLN A 123 15.67 -2.90 -12.65
C GLN A 123 14.43 -2.36 -13.38
N LEU A 124 14.57 -1.20 -14.00
CA LEU A 124 13.51 -0.58 -14.79
C LEU A 124 13.59 -1.09 -16.24
N PRO A 125 12.49 -1.56 -16.85
CA PRO A 125 12.47 -1.94 -18.26
C PRO A 125 12.96 -0.79 -19.15
N SER A 126 13.64 -1.05 -20.27
CA SER A 126 14.20 0.00 -21.12
C SER A 126 13.18 1.02 -21.65
N ASN A 127 11.92 0.60 -21.81
CA ASN A 127 10.80 1.39 -22.33
C ASN A 127 9.72 1.66 -21.27
N TRP A 128 10.04 1.58 -19.98
CA TRP A 128 9.08 1.73 -18.86
C TRP A 128 8.21 3.01 -18.91
N THR A 129 8.60 3.97 -19.74
CA THR A 129 7.91 5.25 -19.96
C THR A 129 6.90 5.22 -21.12
N SER A 130 7.11 4.38 -22.15
CA SER A 130 6.21 4.28 -23.31
C SER A 130 4.89 3.60 -22.97
N ASP A 131 4.90 2.77 -21.94
CA ASP A 131 3.76 1.91 -21.57
C ASP A 131 2.76 2.64 -20.65
N GLY A 132 2.87 3.97 -20.62
CA GLY A 132 2.13 4.83 -19.72
C GLY A 132 2.53 4.54 -18.27
N PHE A 133 3.72 4.98 -17.85
CA PHE A 133 4.11 4.91 -16.44
C PHE A 133 3.08 5.64 -15.55
N ALA A 134 2.69 5.01 -14.45
CA ALA A 134 1.69 5.51 -13.50
C ALA A 134 2.28 5.85 -12.14
N GLY A 135 3.44 5.30 -11.81
CA GLY A 135 4.03 5.34 -10.48
C GLY A 135 4.63 4.00 -10.07
N LEU A 136 5.06 3.92 -8.82
CA LEU A 136 5.56 2.70 -8.19
C LEU A 136 4.63 2.34 -7.03
N THR A 137 4.36 1.05 -6.88
CA THR A 137 3.78 0.49 -5.66
C THR A 137 4.84 -0.26 -4.90
N ILE A 138 4.72 -0.24 -3.59
CA ILE A 138 5.65 -0.89 -2.67
C ILE A 138 4.89 -1.67 -1.60
N CYS A 139 5.58 -2.62 -1.00
CA CYS A 139 5.18 -3.17 0.28
C CYS A 139 6.39 -3.46 1.17
N ALA A 140 6.13 -3.50 2.47
CA ALA A 140 7.09 -3.88 3.49
C ALA A 140 6.40 -4.79 4.51
N VAL A 141 7.09 -5.85 4.92
CA VAL A 141 6.70 -6.67 6.06
C VAL A 141 7.46 -6.14 7.27
N LEU A 142 6.71 -5.53 8.19
CA LEU A 142 7.21 -4.97 9.44
C LEU A 142 7.09 -6.02 10.53
N ALA A 143 8.20 -6.40 11.13
CA ALA A 143 8.23 -7.22 12.34
C ALA A 143 8.22 -6.31 13.55
N PHE A 144 7.21 -6.46 14.40
CA PHE A 144 7.06 -5.72 15.64
C PHE A 144 7.35 -6.63 16.84
N GLU A 145 8.31 -6.22 17.67
CA GLU A 145 8.36 -6.61 19.07
C GLU A 145 7.21 -5.92 19.82
N GLU A 146 6.70 -6.56 20.86
CA GLU A 146 5.58 -6.03 21.65
C GLU A 146 5.99 -4.70 22.30
N HIS A 147 5.52 -3.60 21.72
CA HIS A 147 5.86 -2.24 22.13
C HIS A 147 4.66 -1.31 21.98
N PHE A 148 4.57 -0.30 22.84
CA PHE A 148 3.54 0.73 22.77
C PHE A 148 4.04 1.91 21.94
N TYR A 149 3.43 2.15 20.78
CA TYR A 149 3.84 3.23 19.89
C TYR A 149 2.96 4.46 20.13
N GLU A 150 3.35 5.32 21.06
CA GLU A 150 2.59 6.54 21.42
C GLU A 150 2.52 7.52 20.24
N SER A 151 3.67 7.84 19.66
CA SER A 151 3.84 8.85 18.60
C SER A 151 3.36 8.41 17.22
N GLY A 152 2.77 7.22 17.03
CA GLY A 152 2.43 6.71 15.70
C GLY A 152 3.50 5.82 15.09
N VAL A 153 3.15 5.21 13.96
CA VAL A 153 4.04 4.37 13.16
C VAL A 153 3.92 4.81 11.71
N GLN A 154 5.03 5.23 11.13
CA GLN A 154 5.15 5.48 9.70
C GLN A 154 6.31 4.70 9.10
N LEU A 155 6.24 4.51 7.79
CA LEU A 155 7.30 3.92 7.00
C LEU A 155 7.77 4.95 5.99
N LYS A 156 8.93 5.53 6.26
CA LYS A 156 9.63 6.35 5.29
C LYS A 156 10.23 5.48 4.20
N CYS A 157 9.95 5.85 2.97
CA CYS A 157 10.42 5.15 1.79
C CYS A 157 11.25 6.12 0.95
N THR A 158 12.52 5.79 0.71
CA THR A 158 13.40 6.59 -0.15
C THR A 158 13.63 5.88 -1.48
N PHE A 159 13.62 6.62 -2.58
CA PHE A 159 13.80 6.14 -3.94
C PHE A 159 15.01 6.84 -4.55
N HIS A 160 16.04 6.07 -4.88
CA HIS A 160 17.25 6.56 -5.53
C HIS A 160 17.28 6.05 -6.97
N PHE A 161 16.99 6.93 -7.92
CA PHE A 161 17.02 6.60 -9.35
C PHE A 161 18.45 6.78 -9.88
N SER A 162 19.04 5.71 -10.41
CA SER A 162 20.36 5.81 -11.05
C SER A 162 20.21 6.43 -12.44
N THR A 163 20.92 7.52 -12.73
CA THR A 163 20.97 8.09 -14.09
C THR A 163 22.40 8.05 -14.65
N GLN A 164 22.57 8.23 -15.96
CA GLN A 164 23.91 8.28 -16.55
C GLN A 164 24.57 9.64 -16.26
N GLY A 165 25.64 9.60 -15.46
CA GLY A 165 26.43 10.77 -15.06
C GLY A 165 27.16 10.49 -13.73
N PRO A 166 28.30 11.14 -13.45
CA PRO A 166 29.13 10.83 -12.28
C PRO A 166 28.47 11.13 -10.92
N ASP A 167 27.44 11.99 -10.86
CA ASP A 167 26.81 12.44 -9.60
C ASP A 167 25.26 12.47 -9.59
N SER A 168 24.58 12.03 -10.65
CA SER A 168 23.13 12.27 -10.78
C SER A 168 22.29 11.10 -10.26
N GLN A 169 22.12 11.00 -8.95
CA GLN A 169 21.01 10.25 -8.35
C GLN A 169 19.88 11.20 -7.99
N ALA A 170 18.70 10.99 -8.56
CA ALA A 170 17.52 11.73 -8.11
C ALA A 170 16.91 10.98 -6.92
N LEU A 171 16.95 11.62 -5.75
CA LEU A 171 16.33 11.14 -4.53
C LEU A 171 14.91 11.68 -4.42
N HIS A 172 13.95 10.78 -4.18
CA HIS A 172 12.59 11.12 -3.75
C HIS A 172 12.27 10.33 -2.48
N HIS A 173 11.38 10.86 -1.64
CA HIS A 173 10.88 10.11 -0.50
C HIS A 173 9.39 10.32 -0.30
N CYS A 174 8.75 9.34 0.31
CA CYS A 174 7.37 9.40 0.76
C CYS A 174 7.18 8.64 2.07
N TYR A 175 6.02 8.78 2.68
CA TYR A 175 5.66 8.16 3.94
C TYR A 175 4.37 7.36 3.77
N PHE A 176 4.31 6.19 4.40
CA PHE A 176 3.09 5.38 4.48
C PHE A 176 2.80 5.06 5.95
N GLY A 177 1.54 4.91 6.30
CA GLY A 177 1.12 4.75 7.70
C GLY A 177 0.73 6.09 8.32
N GLY A 178 1.16 6.37 9.54
CA GLY A 178 0.98 7.66 10.21
C GLY A 178 0.32 7.58 11.59
N SER A 179 -0.28 8.69 12.04
CA SER A 179 -0.86 8.82 13.38
C SER A 179 -2.01 7.85 13.67
N ALA A 180 -2.70 7.34 12.64
CA ALA A 180 -3.72 6.31 12.78
C ALA A 180 -3.17 5.01 13.40
N TYR A 181 -1.85 4.79 13.33
CA TYR A 181 -1.13 3.66 13.90
C TYR A 181 -0.59 3.93 15.32
N GLY A 182 -0.80 5.14 15.86
CA GLY A 182 -0.37 5.51 17.21
C GLY A 182 -1.32 5.09 18.32
N GLY A 183 -0.86 5.23 19.56
CA GLY A 183 -1.64 4.95 20.77
C GLY A 183 -2.05 3.49 20.92
N LYS A 184 -1.28 2.55 20.36
CA LYS A 184 -1.59 1.11 20.42
C LYS A 184 -0.33 0.26 20.55
N PHE A 185 -0.52 -0.93 21.10
CA PHE A 185 0.47 -2.00 21.03
C PHE A 185 0.38 -2.65 19.66
N LEU A 186 1.50 -2.73 18.94
CA LEU A 186 1.62 -3.56 17.75
C LEU A 186 2.45 -4.78 18.11
N GLN A 187 2.02 -5.93 17.60
CA GLN A 187 2.69 -7.20 17.82
C GLN A 187 2.64 -8.02 16.54
N SER A 188 3.57 -8.95 16.39
CA SER A 188 3.66 -9.81 15.19
C SER A 188 3.89 -9.02 13.90
N ASN A 189 4.05 -9.76 12.81
CA ASN A 189 4.36 -9.16 11.52
C ASN A 189 3.12 -8.53 10.88
N HIS A 190 3.29 -7.34 10.31
CA HIS A 190 2.29 -6.66 9.51
C HIS A 190 2.83 -6.38 8.12
N LEU A 191 2.00 -6.61 7.11
CA LEU A 191 2.24 -6.19 5.74
C LEU A 191 1.69 -4.77 5.57
N LEU A 192 2.56 -3.82 5.24
CA LEU A 192 2.19 -2.49 4.79
C LEU A 192 2.33 -2.43 3.27
N PHE A 193 1.30 -1.91 2.61
CA PHE A 193 1.25 -1.62 1.19
C PHE A 193 1.14 -0.10 0.98
N GLY A 194 1.81 0.42 -0.05
CA GLY A 194 1.84 1.86 -0.33
C GLY A 194 1.90 2.20 -1.82
N TYR A 195 1.17 3.26 -2.18
CA TYR A 195 1.30 3.97 -3.45
C TYR A 195 1.24 5.48 -3.19
N ASP A 196 2.23 6.23 -3.68
CA ASP A 196 2.23 7.68 -3.59
C ASP A 196 2.31 8.31 -5.00
N PRO A 197 1.28 9.08 -5.43
CA PRO A 197 1.31 9.84 -6.69
C PRO A 197 2.48 10.82 -6.83
N SER A 198 3.10 11.25 -5.74
CA SER A 198 4.24 12.16 -5.73
C SER A 198 5.45 11.57 -6.46
N ILE A 199 5.58 10.23 -6.50
CA ILE A 199 6.63 9.52 -7.24
C ILE A 199 6.51 9.80 -8.74
N LEU A 200 5.29 9.73 -9.29
CA LEU A 200 5.04 10.06 -10.70
C LEU A 200 5.44 11.51 -11.00
N LYS A 201 5.03 12.44 -10.13
CA LYS A 201 5.40 13.87 -10.26
C LYS A 201 6.91 14.08 -10.19
N ALA A 202 7.59 13.40 -9.28
CA ALA A 202 9.05 13.48 -9.10
C ALA A 202 9.79 12.95 -10.33
N VAL A 203 9.36 11.81 -10.88
CA VAL A 203 9.92 11.23 -12.11
C VAL A 203 9.78 12.18 -13.29
N ILE A 204 8.60 12.79 -13.47
CA ILE A 204 8.35 13.76 -14.54
C ILE A 204 9.19 15.03 -14.33
N ARG A 205 9.14 15.63 -13.13
CA ARG A 205 9.85 16.89 -12.81
C ARG A 205 11.35 16.77 -13.00
N ASN A 206 11.94 15.65 -12.58
CA ASN A 206 13.39 15.42 -12.67
C ASN A 206 13.81 14.82 -14.03
N GLN A 207 12.89 14.74 -15.01
CA GLN A 207 13.17 14.20 -16.35
C GLN A 207 13.82 12.79 -16.30
N LEU A 208 13.40 11.96 -15.35
CA LEU A 208 13.96 10.63 -15.11
C LEU A 208 13.44 9.59 -16.11
N LEU A 209 12.35 9.92 -16.79
CA LEU A 209 11.75 9.13 -17.85
C LEU A 209 12.80 8.79 -18.92
N GLY A 210 13.05 7.49 -19.12
CA GLY A 210 13.96 6.98 -20.14
C GLY A 210 15.45 7.13 -19.82
N LYS A 211 15.82 7.86 -18.76
CA LYS A 211 17.22 8.02 -18.31
C LYS A 211 17.62 7.02 -17.24
N SER A 212 16.66 6.62 -16.39
CA SER A 212 16.94 5.75 -15.25
C SER A 212 16.81 4.28 -15.64
N LYS A 213 17.83 3.49 -15.29
CA LYS A 213 17.87 2.03 -15.55
C LYS A 213 17.49 1.18 -14.33
N GLN A 214 17.66 1.73 -13.13
CA GLN A 214 17.27 1.07 -11.89
C GLN A 214 16.87 2.09 -10.84
N VAL A 215 16.17 1.61 -9.81
CA VAL A 215 15.82 2.36 -8.61
C VAL A 215 16.19 1.54 -7.36
N ASP A 216 16.94 2.16 -6.44
CA ASP A 216 17.19 1.62 -5.09
C ASP A 216 16.13 2.19 -4.14
N ILE A 217 15.33 1.30 -3.56
CA ILE A 217 14.24 1.63 -2.65
C ILE A 217 14.64 1.17 -1.26
N ARG A 218 14.59 2.07 -0.27
CA ARG A 218 14.90 1.77 1.14
C ARG A 218 13.75 2.16 2.05
N PHE A 219 13.59 1.39 3.11
CA PHE A 219 12.43 1.41 3.99
C PHE A 219 12.90 1.63 5.43
N TYR A 220 12.39 2.68 6.08
CA TYR A 220 12.78 3.08 7.42
C TYR A 220 11.52 3.23 8.30
N PRO A 221 11.26 2.28 9.22
CA PRO A 221 10.21 2.42 10.21
C PRO A 221 10.58 3.55 11.18
N GLU A 222 9.77 4.60 11.20
CA GLU A 222 9.99 5.81 12.00
C GLU A 222 8.69 6.19 12.73
N ASP A 223 8.81 6.86 13.87
CA ASP A 223 7.67 7.49 14.51
C ASP A 223 7.33 8.82 13.82
N MET A 224 6.31 9.54 14.29
CA MET A 224 5.92 10.82 13.68
C MET A 224 6.91 11.98 13.98
N ASN A 225 7.92 11.76 14.82
CA ASN A 225 9.02 12.69 15.07
C ASN A 225 10.25 12.38 14.20
N GLU A 226 10.15 11.41 13.28
CA GLU A 226 11.24 10.91 12.43
C GLU A 226 12.32 10.12 13.20
N ASP A 227 12.01 9.68 14.43
CA ASP A 227 12.90 8.81 15.19
C ASP A 227 12.70 7.33 14.78
N PRO A 228 13.77 6.51 14.73
CA PRO A 228 13.64 5.09 14.43
C PRO A 228 12.70 4.38 15.41
N LEU A 229 11.79 3.55 14.89
CA LEU A 229 10.83 2.83 15.72
C LEU A 229 11.51 1.72 16.54
N PRO A 230 11.48 1.79 17.88
CA PRO A 230 12.09 0.76 18.72
C PRO A 230 11.34 -0.56 18.55
N GLY A 231 12.08 -1.66 18.35
CA GLY A 231 11.50 -3.00 18.21
C GLY A 231 10.74 -3.22 16.89
N CYS A 232 10.85 -2.33 15.90
CA CYS A 232 10.24 -2.48 14.59
C CYS A 232 11.31 -2.58 13.49
N ASN A 233 11.27 -3.65 12.70
CA ASN A 233 12.22 -3.85 11.59
C ASN A 233 11.50 -4.29 10.31
N VAL A 234 12.03 -3.89 9.15
CA VAL A 234 11.58 -4.41 7.86
C VAL A 234 12.27 -5.73 7.58
N ILE A 235 11.52 -6.83 7.56
CA ILE A 235 12.08 -8.18 7.36
C ILE A 235 11.98 -8.65 5.90
N ALA A 236 11.10 -8.05 5.12
CA ALA A 236 10.99 -8.27 3.68
C ALA A 236 10.34 -7.05 3.04
N CYS A 237 10.65 -6.79 1.78
CA CYS A 237 10.03 -5.72 1.01
C CYS A 237 9.80 -6.14 -0.44
N GLY A 238 8.88 -5.45 -1.10
CA GLY A 238 8.55 -5.67 -2.49
C GLY A 238 8.21 -4.37 -3.19
N ALA A 239 8.39 -4.34 -4.51
CA ALA A 239 8.00 -3.21 -5.33
C ALA A 239 7.55 -3.67 -6.72
N ARG A 240 6.69 -2.86 -7.33
CA ARG A 240 6.18 -3.08 -8.69
C ARG A 240 5.95 -1.76 -9.40
N LEU A 241 6.40 -1.71 -10.64
CA LEU A 241 6.08 -0.65 -11.59
C LEU A 241 4.59 -0.71 -11.95
N LEU A 242 3.91 0.43 -11.91
CA LEU A 242 2.55 0.54 -12.41
C LEU A 242 2.52 1.15 -13.81
N CYS A 243 1.83 0.49 -14.73
CA CYS A 243 1.58 0.97 -16.09
C CYS A 243 0.08 1.15 -16.36
N ALA A 244 -0.30 2.15 -17.16
CA ALA A 244 -1.71 2.46 -17.48
C ALA A 244 -2.43 1.35 -18.23
N GLN A 245 -1.65 0.62 -19.01
CA GLN A 245 -2.13 -0.42 -19.91
C GLN A 245 -2.24 -1.79 -19.23
N GLU A 246 -1.84 -1.93 -17.96
CA GLU A 246 -2.14 -3.13 -17.18
C GLU A 246 -3.65 -3.17 -16.88
N GLU A 247 -4.42 -3.80 -17.78
CA GLU A 247 -5.86 -4.06 -17.63
C GLU A 247 -6.17 -5.18 -16.61
N LYS A 248 -5.15 -5.78 -15.98
CA LYS A 248 -5.25 -7.09 -15.32
C LYS A 248 -4.88 -7.12 -13.84
N TYR A 249 -5.23 -6.11 -13.05
CA TYR A 249 -5.32 -6.33 -11.59
C TYR A 249 -6.46 -7.33 -11.26
N LEU A 250 -7.42 -7.49 -12.18
CA LEU A 250 -8.55 -8.41 -12.10
C LEU A 250 -8.17 -9.91 -12.15
N ASP A 251 -7.03 -10.29 -12.77
CA ASP A 251 -6.58 -11.69 -12.80
C ASP A 251 -6.19 -12.22 -11.39
N PHE A 252 -5.97 -11.34 -10.40
CA PHE A 252 -5.83 -11.72 -8.99
C PHE A 252 -7.14 -12.16 -8.32
N SER A 253 -8.28 -11.73 -8.86
CA SER A 253 -9.62 -12.04 -8.32
C SER A 253 -10.27 -13.26 -8.97
N SER A 254 -9.88 -13.61 -10.21
CA SER A 254 -10.49 -14.69 -10.99
C SER A 254 -10.14 -16.10 -10.50
N HIS A 255 -9.13 -16.25 -9.64
CA HIS A 255 -8.72 -17.55 -9.09
C HIS A 255 -9.49 -18.00 -7.83
N TYR A 256 -10.45 -17.21 -7.32
CA TYR A 256 -11.13 -17.53 -6.06
C TYR A 256 -12.67 -17.45 -6.11
N GLY A 257 -13.24 -17.29 -7.30
CA GLY A 257 -14.69 -17.43 -7.53
C GLY A 257 -15.07 -18.87 -7.89
N GLY A 258 -15.12 -19.78 -6.91
CA GLY A 258 -15.62 -21.13 -7.17
C GLY A 258 -15.63 -22.04 -5.96
N THR A 259 -16.75 -22.04 -5.23
CA THR A 259 -17.62 -23.22 -5.06
C THR A 259 -18.92 -22.75 -4.41
N SER A 260 -19.96 -22.65 -5.23
CA SER A 260 -21.33 -22.81 -4.78
C SER A 260 -21.56 -24.27 -4.41
N ALA A 261 -22.04 -24.52 -3.20
CA ALA A 261 -22.89 -25.64 -2.86
C ALA A 261 -23.96 -25.11 -1.90
#